data_AF-A0A068BAZ2-F1
#
_entry.id   AF-A0A068BAZ2-F1
#
_cell.length_a   1.000
_cell.length_b   1.000
_cell.length_c   1.000
_cell.angle_alpha   90.00
_cell.angle_beta   90.00
_cell.angle_gamma   90.00
#
_symmetry.space_group_name_H-M   'P 1'
#
loop_
_entity.id
_entity.type
_entity.pdbx_description
1 polymer ?
#
loop_
_entity_poly.entity_id
_entity_poly.type
_entity_poly.pdbx_seq_one_letter_code
_entity_poly.pdbx_strand_id
1 'polypeptide(L)'
;IFLSWSFSIIHMILYLGNPKNYLSAITAPSVIFTQGFVTSGLSTEMYQPAILVPALKSQWLMMHVSMMLLSYAALLCGSLLSVALIVITFQKKIKIFSLKKKRKSFFFGEMEYLNKKGSVFQNTYSLSFKNFYKYQLIQHLDYWSYRVINLGFTFLTIGILSGAVWANEAWGSYWNWDPKETWAFITWTIFAIYLHIRTNPKLKDKSTNSDF
;
A
#
# COMPACT_ATOMS: atom_id res chain seq x y z
N ILE A 1 9.87 0.86 -23.05
CA ILE A 1 10.73 -0.32 -22.83
C ILE A 1 10.84 -0.68 -21.34
N PHE A 2 11.39 0.18 -20.48
CA PHE A 2 11.67 -0.19 -19.07
C PHE A 2 10.40 -0.57 -18.27
N LEU A 3 9.31 0.18 -18.48
CA LEU A 3 8.00 -0.13 -17.88
C LEU A 3 7.45 -1.49 -18.34
N SER A 4 7.60 -1.86 -19.62
CA SER A 4 7.09 -3.14 -20.12
C SER A 4 7.91 -4.32 -19.61
N TRP A 5 9.23 -4.15 -19.45
CA TRP A 5 10.10 -5.12 -18.81
C TRP A 5 9.73 -5.31 -17.33
N SER A 6 9.39 -4.22 -16.63
CA SER A 6 8.91 -4.28 -15.25
C SER A 6 7.62 -5.10 -15.13
N PHE A 7 6.64 -4.86 -16.00
CA PHE A 7 5.41 -5.65 -16.04
C PHE A 7 5.63 -7.11 -16.45
N SER A 8 6.56 -7.37 -17.37
CA SER A 8 6.93 -8.73 -17.80
C SER A 8 7.58 -9.53 -16.65
N ILE A 9 8.48 -8.91 -15.88
CA ILE A 9 9.10 -9.53 -14.71
C ILE A 9 8.05 -9.85 -13.64
N ILE A 10 7.11 -8.92 -13.37
CA ILE A 10 6.01 -9.14 -12.42
C ILE A 10 5.14 -10.32 -12.86
N HIS A 11 4.83 -10.42 -14.16
CA HIS A 11 4.07 -11.54 -14.70
C HIS A 11 4.82 -12.88 -14.59
N MET A 12 6.14 -12.88 -14.88
CA MET A 12 7.01 -14.05 -14.70
C MET A 12 7.03 -14.53 -13.24
N ILE A 13 7.22 -13.62 -12.27
CA ILE A 13 7.23 -13.95 -10.83
C ILE A 13 5.88 -14.56 -10.42
N LEU A 14 4.77 -14.01 -10.92
CA LEU A 14 3.43 -14.49 -10.60
C LEU A 14 3.13 -15.87 -11.24
N TYR A 15 3.69 -16.14 -12.41
CA TYR A 15 3.58 -17.41 -13.12
C TYR A 15 4.41 -18.52 -12.44
N LEU A 16 5.61 -18.21 -11.97
CA LEU A 16 6.50 -19.13 -11.26
C LEU A 16 5.92 -19.63 -9.92
N GLY A 17 5.12 -18.80 -9.24
CA GLY A 17 4.57 -19.14 -7.91
C GLY A 17 3.38 -20.11 -7.91
N ASN A 18 2.56 -20.14 -8.96
CA ASN A 18 1.46 -21.09 -9.11
C ASN A 18 0.82 -20.96 -10.52
N PRO A 19 0.83 -22.02 -11.36
CA PRO A 19 0.32 -21.94 -12.74
C PRO A 19 -1.21 -21.77 -12.82
N LYS A 20 -1.95 -22.12 -11.75
CA LYS A 20 -3.42 -22.01 -11.69
C LYS A 20 -3.93 -20.67 -11.12
N ASN A 21 -3.05 -19.71 -10.89
CA ASN A 21 -3.43 -18.42 -10.31
C ASN A 21 -4.30 -17.60 -11.27
N TYR A 22 -5.57 -17.32 -10.91
CA TYR A 22 -6.43 -16.39 -11.66
C TYR A 22 -5.82 -15.00 -11.85
N LEU A 23 -4.89 -14.59 -10.98
CA LEU A 23 -4.14 -13.34 -11.11
C LEU A 23 -3.22 -13.30 -12.34
N SER A 24 -2.69 -14.43 -12.82
CA SER A 24 -1.84 -14.46 -14.03
C SER A 24 -2.69 -14.23 -15.29
N ALA A 25 -3.92 -14.74 -15.29
CA ALA A 25 -4.89 -14.52 -16.35
C ALA A 25 -5.32 -13.05 -16.48
N ILE A 26 -5.39 -12.31 -15.35
CA ILE A 26 -5.72 -10.87 -15.37
C ILE A 26 -4.51 -10.02 -15.80
N THR A 27 -3.30 -10.41 -15.40
CA THR A 27 -2.07 -9.65 -15.73
C THR A 27 -1.60 -9.87 -17.17
N ALA A 28 -1.88 -11.03 -17.79
CA ALA A 28 -1.46 -11.34 -19.15
C ALA A 28 -1.96 -10.33 -20.23
N PRO A 29 -3.25 -9.96 -20.29
CA PRO A 29 -3.73 -8.96 -21.25
C PRO A 29 -3.09 -7.58 -21.04
N SER A 30 -2.83 -7.20 -19.79
CA SER A 30 -2.19 -5.91 -19.46
C SER A 30 -0.73 -5.86 -19.93
N VAL A 31 0.02 -6.95 -19.78
CA VAL A 31 1.39 -7.07 -20.29
C VAL A 31 1.40 -7.05 -21.83
N ILE A 32 0.51 -7.79 -22.46
CA ILE A 32 0.39 -7.82 -23.93
C ILE A 32 0.02 -6.45 -24.48
N PHE A 33 -0.89 -5.73 -23.82
CA PHE A 33 -1.29 -4.38 -24.21
C PHE A 33 -0.15 -3.38 -24.09
N THR A 34 0.56 -3.37 -22.95
CA THR A 34 1.72 -2.48 -22.75
C THR A 34 2.88 -2.81 -23.69
N GLN A 35 3.12 -4.09 -23.97
CA GLN A 35 4.14 -4.53 -24.94
C GLN A 35 3.72 -4.19 -26.38
N GLY A 36 2.45 -4.39 -26.72
CA GLY A 36 1.88 -4.00 -28.01
C GLY A 36 1.96 -2.50 -28.25
N PHE A 37 1.68 -1.68 -27.24
CA PHE A 37 1.79 -0.21 -27.30
C PHE A 37 3.24 0.27 -27.47
N VAL A 38 4.21 -0.42 -26.84
CA VAL A 38 5.63 -0.13 -27.03
C VAL A 38 6.10 -0.49 -28.45
N THR A 39 5.60 -1.60 -29.01
CA THR A 39 6.02 -2.13 -30.31
C THR A 39 5.25 -1.51 -31.49
N SER A 40 4.06 -0.94 -31.28
CA SER A 40 3.17 -0.44 -32.35
C SER A 40 3.68 0.79 -33.12
N GLY A 41 4.94 1.21 -32.93
CA GLY A 41 5.58 2.23 -33.76
C GLY A 41 5.01 3.65 -33.64
N LEU A 42 3.92 3.86 -32.87
CA LEU A 42 3.29 5.17 -32.71
C LEU A 42 4.18 6.18 -31.95
N SER A 43 5.29 5.71 -31.35
CA SER A 43 6.33 6.56 -30.74
C SER A 43 7.45 6.98 -31.69
N THR A 44 7.64 6.33 -32.85
CA THR A 44 8.77 6.63 -33.74
C THR A 44 8.51 7.80 -34.68
N GLU A 45 7.24 8.13 -34.94
CA GLU A 45 6.84 9.17 -35.90
C GLU A 45 6.65 10.58 -35.28
N MET A 46 6.85 10.77 -33.96
CA MET A 46 6.49 12.04 -33.29
C MET A 46 7.64 12.92 -32.77
N TYR A 47 8.93 12.61 -33.02
CA TYR A 47 10.00 13.52 -32.57
C TYR A 47 11.15 13.63 -33.56
N GLN A 48 11.16 14.71 -34.35
CA GLN A 48 12.38 15.53 -34.39
C GLN A 48 12.35 16.36 -33.10
N PRO A 49 13.13 16.01 -32.06
CA PRO A 49 13.12 16.76 -30.82
C PRO A 49 13.84 18.09 -31.08
N ALA A 50 13.09 19.18 -31.11
CA ALA A 50 13.66 20.50 -30.92
C ALA A 50 14.48 20.49 -29.61
N ILE A 51 15.77 20.80 -29.73
CA ILE A 51 16.77 21.11 -28.69
C ILE A 51 16.26 20.86 -27.26
N LEU A 52 16.34 19.60 -26.80
CA LEU A 52 16.16 19.27 -25.38
C LEU A 52 17.52 19.31 -24.67
N VAL A 53 17.52 19.84 -23.45
CA VAL A 53 18.66 19.88 -22.53
C VAL A 53 19.27 18.46 -22.41
N PRO A 54 20.61 18.29 -22.40
CA PRO A 54 21.29 16.98 -22.45
C PRO A 54 20.77 15.93 -21.45
N ALA A 55 20.23 16.38 -20.32
CA ALA A 55 19.70 15.56 -19.23
C ALA A 55 18.50 14.65 -19.60
N LEU A 56 17.76 14.94 -20.68
CA LEU A 56 16.61 14.13 -21.12
C LEU A 56 16.98 12.94 -22.03
N LYS A 57 18.23 12.86 -22.49
CA LYS A 57 18.72 11.74 -23.31
C LYS A 57 19.26 10.56 -22.50
N SER A 58 19.46 10.70 -21.19
CA SER A 58 20.12 9.66 -20.42
C SER A 58 19.20 8.49 -20.06
N GLN A 59 19.74 7.27 -20.13
CA GLN A 59 19.04 6.05 -19.75
C GLN A 59 18.69 6.03 -18.24
N TRP A 60 19.46 6.77 -17.44
CA TRP A 60 19.24 6.95 -16.00
C TRP A 60 17.97 7.73 -15.68
N LEU A 61 17.61 8.76 -16.46
CA LEU A 61 16.35 9.49 -16.27
C LEU A 61 15.15 8.54 -16.40
N MET A 62 15.13 7.71 -17.43
CA MET A 62 14.02 6.76 -17.65
C MET A 62 13.88 5.75 -16.52
N MET A 63 14.99 5.24 -15.98
CA MET A 63 14.97 4.35 -14.82
C MET A 63 14.49 5.08 -13.56
N HIS A 64 14.99 6.28 -13.29
CA HIS A 64 14.59 7.10 -12.15
C HIS A 64 13.08 7.36 -12.17
N VAL A 65 12.56 7.91 -13.26
CA VAL A 65 11.14 8.30 -13.37
C VAL A 65 10.22 7.08 -13.24
N SER A 66 10.57 5.95 -13.87
CA SER A 66 9.75 4.75 -13.80
C SER A 66 9.74 4.11 -12.41
N MET A 67 10.89 4.05 -11.71
CA MET A 67 10.95 3.52 -10.34
C MET A 67 10.24 4.44 -9.35
N MET A 68 10.37 5.75 -9.51
CA MET A 68 9.63 6.73 -8.69
C MET A 68 8.12 6.57 -8.89
N LEU A 69 7.65 6.48 -10.14
CA LEU A 69 6.22 6.32 -10.43
C LEU A 69 5.65 5.01 -9.87
N LEU A 70 6.39 3.90 -10.01
CA LEU A 70 5.99 2.60 -9.45
C LEU A 70 5.96 2.64 -7.91
N SER A 71 6.94 3.30 -7.28
CA SER A 71 7.01 3.46 -5.83
C SER A 71 5.81 4.24 -5.28
N TYR A 72 5.47 5.37 -5.91
CA TYR A 72 4.33 6.19 -5.49
C TYR A 72 3.01 5.47 -5.71
N ALA A 73 2.85 4.74 -6.81
CA ALA A 73 1.66 3.92 -7.04
C ALA A 73 1.49 2.86 -5.94
N ALA A 74 2.57 2.16 -5.56
CA ALA A 74 2.54 1.15 -4.50
C ALA A 74 2.26 1.77 -3.12
N LEU A 75 2.94 2.86 -2.76
CA LEU A 75 2.75 3.55 -1.47
C LEU A 75 1.33 4.16 -1.36
N LEU A 76 0.82 4.74 -2.43
CA LEU A 76 -0.54 5.30 -2.50
C LEU A 76 -1.58 4.18 -2.38
N CYS A 77 -1.42 3.08 -3.11
CA CYS A 77 -2.32 1.93 -3.02
C CYS A 77 -2.32 1.32 -1.59
N GLY A 78 -1.14 1.12 -1.01
CA GLY A 78 -0.98 0.60 0.34
C GLY A 78 -1.60 1.49 1.41
N SER A 79 -1.38 2.82 1.32
CA SER A 79 -1.95 3.80 2.26
C SER A 79 -3.46 3.95 2.10
N LEU A 80 -4.00 3.96 0.88
CA LEU A 80 -5.45 3.96 0.65
C LEU A 80 -6.12 2.74 1.27
N LEU A 81 -5.54 1.55 1.12
CA LEU A 81 -6.06 0.33 1.73
C LEU A 81 -6.09 0.44 3.26
N SER A 82 -5.03 0.98 3.87
CA SER A 82 -4.96 1.19 5.32
C SER A 82 -6.01 2.19 5.81
N VAL A 83 -6.15 3.34 5.13
CA VAL A 83 -7.16 4.36 5.46
C VAL A 83 -8.57 3.80 5.32
N ALA A 84 -8.85 3.03 4.26
CA ALA A 84 -10.15 2.39 4.08
C ALA A 84 -10.50 1.45 5.25
N LEU A 85 -9.54 0.66 5.75
CA LEU A 85 -9.75 -0.20 6.92
C LEU A 85 -10.04 0.61 8.19
N ILE A 86 -9.34 1.73 8.40
CA ILE A 86 -9.58 2.63 9.53
C ILE A 86 -11.00 3.21 9.45
N VAL A 87 -11.43 3.67 8.29
CA VAL A 87 -12.78 4.23 8.10
C VAL A 87 -13.85 3.16 8.39
N ILE A 88 -13.70 1.94 7.88
CA ILE A 88 -14.66 0.84 8.11
C ILE A 88 -14.74 0.47 9.59
N THR A 89 -13.62 0.43 10.30
CA THR A 89 -13.58 0.10 11.73
C THR A 89 -14.15 1.25 12.58
N PHE A 90 -13.90 2.49 12.20
CA PHE A 90 -14.38 3.68 12.91
C PHE A 90 -15.91 3.83 12.82
N GLN A 91 -16.50 3.63 11.64
CA GLN A 91 -17.96 3.65 11.47
C GLN A 91 -18.65 2.61 12.37
N LYS A 92 -18.06 1.42 12.51
CA LYS A 92 -18.59 0.36 13.38
C LYS A 92 -18.46 0.73 14.86
N LYS A 93 -17.33 1.32 15.26
CA LYS A 93 -17.11 1.80 16.63
C LYS A 93 -18.13 2.88 17.02
N ILE A 94 -18.42 3.83 16.12
CA ILE A 94 -19.46 4.85 16.33
C ILE A 94 -20.83 4.21 16.51
N LYS A 95 -21.22 3.26 15.66
CA LYS A 95 -22.52 2.58 15.75
C LYS A 95 -22.68 1.80 17.07
N ILE A 96 -21.62 1.09 17.50
CA ILE A 96 -21.60 0.38 18.79
C ILE A 96 -21.66 1.35 19.96
N PHE A 97 -20.91 2.45 19.92
CA PHE A 97 -20.91 3.46 20.98
C PHE A 97 -22.28 4.13 21.12
N SER A 98 -22.92 4.49 20.01
CA SER A 98 -24.30 4.98 19.95
C SER A 98 -25.29 3.97 20.57
N LEU A 99 -25.18 2.69 20.19
CA LEU A 99 -26.04 1.64 20.73
C LEU A 99 -25.82 1.46 22.25
N LYS A 100 -24.56 1.53 22.72
CA LYS A 100 -24.22 1.42 24.15
C LYS A 100 -24.74 2.63 24.94
N LYS A 101 -24.67 3.85 24.38
CA LYS A 101 -25.23 5.06 24.99
C LYS A 101 -26.76 4.96 25.13
N LYS A 102 -27.46 4.50 24.09
CA LYS A 102 -28.91 4.28 24.11
C LYS A 102 -29.33 3.18 25.09
N ARG A 103 -28.53 2.13 25.24
CA ARG A 103 -28.74 1.10 26.26
C ARG A 103 -28.55 1.66 27.67
N LYS A 104 -27.52 2.49 27.90
CA LYS A 104 -27.24 3.08 29.22
C LYS A 104 -28.35 4.03 29.70
N SER A 105 -28.99 4.78 28.79
CA SER A 105 -30.17 5.60 29.12
C SER A 105 -31.43 4.75 29.36
N PHE A 106 -31.56 3.62 28.68
CA PHE A 106 -32.70 2.70 28.81
C PHE A 106 -32.62 1.85 30.09
N PHE A 107 -31.41 1.42 30.48
CA PHE A 107 -31.17 0.66 31.72
C PHE A 107 -31.46 1.45 33.00
N PHE A 108 -31.46 2.79 32.96
CA PHE A 108 -31.81 3.61 34.12
C PHE A 108 -33.33 3.69 34.37
N GLY A 109 -34.16 3.37 33.37
CA GLY A 109 -35.62 3.35 33.49
C GLY A 109 -36.25 1.95 33.60
N GLU A 110 -35.46 0.87 33.49
CA GLU A 110 -35.98 -0.49 33.28
C GLU A 110 -35.42 -1.53 34.26
N MET A 111 -35.18 -1.14 35.51
CA MET A 111 -34.86 -2.07 36.60
C MET A 111 -36.08 -2.81 37.16
N GLU A 112 -37.30 -2.52 36.68
CA GLU A 112 -38.55 -3.04 37.27
C GLU A 112 -39.22 -4.18 36.47
N TYR A 113 -38.73 -4.59 35.29
CA TYR A 113 -39.56 -5.44 34.38
C TYR A 113 -38.85 -6.59 33.63
N LEU A 114 -37.85 -7.26 34.20
CA LEU A 114 -37.14 -8.34 33.48
C LEU A 114 -37.06 -9.69 34.23
N ASN A 115 -38.22 -10.32 34.45
CA ASN A 115 -38.31 -11.76 34.71
C ASN A 115 -39.02 -12.55 33.57
N LYS A 116 -39.18 -11.97 32.36
CA LYS A 116 -40.04 -12.55 31.32
C LYS A 116 -39.49 -12.51 29.89
N LYS A 117 -38.19 -12.73 29.67
CA LYS A 117 -37.61 -12.62 28.30
C LYS A 117 -36.57 -13.70 27.97
N GLY A 118 -36.89 -14.96 28.31
CA GLY A 118 -36.08 -16.13 27.97
C GLY A 118 -36.04 -16.49 26.47
N SER A 119 -36.76 -15.81 25.58
CA SER A 119 -36.88 -16.17 24.16
C SER A 119 -36.06 -15.31 23.18
N VAL A 120 -35.32 -14.30 23.65
CA VAL A 120 -34.54 -13.39 22.77
C VAL A 120 -33.09 -13.85 22.59
N PHE A 121 -32.69 -14.92 23.29
CA PHE A 121 -31.32 -15.42 23.31
C PHE A 121 -30.91 -16.20 22.04
N GLN A 122 -31.84 -16.44 21.10
CA GLN A 122 -31.55 -17.22 19.90
C GLN A 122 -30.93 -16.39 18.75
N ASN A 123 -31.06 -15.07 18.79
CA ASN A 123 -30.58 -14.17 17.72
C ASN A 123 -29.15 -13.65 17.95
N THR A 124 -28.50 -14.02 19.06
CA THR A 124 -27.14 -13.58 19.41
C THR A 124 -26.03 -14.44 18.78
N TYR A 125 -26.33 -15.68 18.38
CA TYR A 125 -25.31 -16.60 17.83
C TYR A 125 -25.02 -16.35 16.34
N SER A 126 -26.03 -15.97 15.55
CA SER A 126 -25.89 -15.67 14.12
C SER A 126 -25.02 -14.42 13.85
N LEU A 127 -25.01 -13.47 14.80
CA LEU A 127 -24.17 -12.26 14.73
C LEU A 127 -22.67 -12.55 14.96
N SER A 128 -22.33 -13.71 15.55
CA SER A 128 -20.95 -14.09 15.89
C SER A 128 -20.16 -14.59 14.67
N PHE A 129 -20.78 -15.40 13.81
CA PHE A 129 -20.10 -16.01 12.66
C PHE A 129 -19.66 -15.00 11.59
N LYS A 130 -20.50 -13.98 11.30
CA LYS A 130 -20.13 -12.91 10.34
C LYS A 130 -18.98 -12.03 10.85
N ASN A 131 -18.81 -11.91 12.16
CA ASN A 131 -17.71 -11.14 12.75
C ASN A 131 -16.36 -11.86 12.64
N PHE A 132 -16.34 -13.20 12.69
CA PHE A 132 -15.10 -13.98 12.59
C PHE A 132 -14.43 -13.85 11.21
N TYR A 133 -15.16 -14.13 10.13
CA TYR A 133 -14.63 -13.99 8.76
C TYR A 133 -14.23 -12.55 8.45
N LYS A 134 -15.00 -11.56 8.92
CA LYS A 134 -14.66 -10.14 8.73
C LYS A 134 -13.36 -9.77 9.45
N TYR A 135 -13.15 -10.28 10.65
CA TYR A 135 -11.91 -10.05 11.40
C TYR A 135 -10.71 -10.67 10.67
N GLN A 136 -10.84 -11.92 10.22
CA GLN A 136 -9.80 -12.60 9.45
C GLN A 136 -9.48 -11.85 8.14
N LEU A 137 -10.49 -11.35 7.42
CA LEU A 137 -10.29 -10.53 6.23
C LEU A 137 -9.57 -9.21 6.53
N ILE A 138 -9.92 -8.51 7.61
CA ILE A 138 -9.27 -7.25 8.00
C ILE A 138 -7.79 -7.50 8.32
N GLN A 139 -7.47 -8.57 9.05
CA GLN A 139 -6.08 -8.94 9.34
C GLN A 139 -5.30 -9.26 8.06
N HIS A 140 -5.92 -10.00 7.13
CA HIS A 140 -5.29 -10.33 5.87
C HIS A 140 -5.04 -9.08 5.00
N LEU A 141 -6.02 -8.17 4.92
CA LEU A 141 -5.88 -6.91 4.19
C LEU A 141 -4.82 -5.99 4.81
N ASP A 142 -4.74 -5.90 6.13
CA ASP A 142 -3.69 -5.13 6.83
C ASP A 142 -2.30 -5.73 6.56
N TYR A 143 -2.19 -7.06 6.54
CA TYR A 143 -0.96 -7.75 6.17
C TYR A 143 -0.53 -7.49 4.72
N TRP A 144 -1.47 -7.53 3.77
CA TRP A 144 -1.19 -7.19 2.37
C TRP A 144 -0.84 -5.71 2.20
N SER A 145 -1.55 -4.80 2.86
CA SER A 145 -1.23 -3.37 2.88
C SER A 145 0.21 -3.14 3.34
N TYR A 146 0.62 -3.78 4.44
CA TYR A 146 1.98 -3.69 4.94
C TYR A 146 3.02 -4.20 3.93
N ARG A 147 2.77 -5.34 3.28
CA ARG A 147 3.67 -5.87 2.24
C ARG A 147 3.79 -4.93 1.04
N VAL A 148 2.68 -4.35 0.59
CA VAL A 148 2.67 -3.39 -0.53
C VAL A 148 3.44 -2.12 -0.17
N ILE A 149 3.29 -1.60 1.05
CA ILE A 149 4.07 -0.44 1.53
C ILE A 149 5.57 -0.77 1.58
N ASN A 150 5.94 -1.96 2.05
CA ASN A 150 7.34 -2.38 2.08
C ASN A 150 7.94 -2.49 0.68
N LEU A 151 7.21 -3.06 -0.29
CA LEU A 151 7.63 -3.09 -1.70
C LEU A 151 7.76 -1.67 -2.27
N GLY A 152 6.79 -0.79 -2.01
CA GLY A 152 6.86 0.61 -2.44
C GLY A 152 8.08 1.33 -1.90
N PHE A 153 8.44 1.09 -0.63
CA PHE A 153 9.63 1.64 -0.01
C PHE A 153 10.93 1.14 -0.68
N THR A 154 11.02 -0.14 -1.05
CA THR A 154 12.19 -0.67 -1.78
C THR A 154 12.38 -0.05 -3.17
N PHE A 155 11.28 0.24 -3.88
CA PHE A 155 11.36 0.96 -5.15
C PHE A 155 11.70 2.43 -4.95
N LEU A 156 11.22 3.05 -3.87
CA LEU A 156 11.56 4.43 -3.52
C LEU A 156 13.07 4.60 -3.27
N THR A 157 13.71 3.68 -2.54
CA THR A 157 15.18 3.70 -2.34
C THR A 157 15.94 3.63 -3.67
N ILE A 158 15.55 2.71 -4.55
CA ILE A 158 16.18 2.58 -5.88
C ILE A 158 15.93 3.84 -6.72
N GLY A 159 14.74 4.43 -6.61
CA GLY A 159 14.38 5.69 -7.25
C GLY A 159 15.26 6.86 -6.81
N ILE A 160 15.51 7.01 -5.51
CA ILE A 160 16.37 8.07 -4.98
C ILE A 160 17.84 7.85 -5.41
N LEU A 161 18.34 6.61 -5.35
CA LEU A 161 19.71 6.29 -5.78
C LEU A 161 19.92 6.57 -7.27
N SER A 162 18.99 6.14 -8.12
CA SER A 162 19.05 6.40 -9.56
C SER A 162 18.89 7.90 -9.89
N GLY A 163 18.12 8.63 -9.08
CA GLY A 163 17.98 10.09 -9.18
C GLY A 163 19.29 10.83 -8.88
N ALA A 164 20.04 10.39 -7.86
CA ALA A 164 21.34 10.97 -7.52
C ALA A 164 22.37 10.76 -8.65
N VAL A 165 22.39 9.57 -9.28
CA VAL A 165 23.27 9.30 -10.43
C VAL A 165 22.90 10.18 -11.62
N TRP A 166 21.60 10.33 -11.89
CA TRP A 166 21.12 11.23 -12.94
C TRP A 166 21.48 12.70 -12.66
N ALA A 167 21.35 13.17 -11.41
CA ALA A 167 21.69 14.53 -11.04
C ALA A 167 23.17 14.86 -11.32
N ASN A 168 24.06 13.89 -11.05
CA ASN A 168 25.47 14.03 -11.39
C ASN A 168 25.71 14.14 -12.90
N GLU A 169 24.99 13.37 -13.71
CA GLU A 169 25.10 13.43 -15.17
C GLU A 169 24.50 14.72 -15.76
N ALA A 170 23.45 15.26 -15.14
CA ALA A 170 22.76 16.46 -15.61
C ALA A 170 23.42 17.77 -15.16
N TRP A 171 23.88 17.84 -13.91
CA TRP A 171 24.32 19.06 -13.24
C TRP A 171 25.73 18.96 -12.62
N GLY A 172 26.39 17.80 -12.69
CA GLY A 172 27.74 17.60 -12.14
C GLY A 172 27.81 17.44 -10.62
N SER A 173 26.65 17.29 -9.95
CA SER A 173 26.54 17.08 -8.51
C SER A 173 25.46 16.03 -8.21
N TYR A 174 25.73 15.13 -7.26
CA TYR A 174 24.80 14.06 -6.88
C TYR A 174 23.60 14.55 -6.07
N TRP A 175 23.74 15.68 -5.36
CA TRP A 175 22.72 16.20 -4.45
C TRP A 175 22.94 17.69 -4.19
N ASN A 176 21.91 18.50 -4.40
CA ASN A 176 22.02 19.96 -4.31
C ASN A 176 21.22 20.55 -3.13
N TRP A 177 20.61 19.73 -2.26
CA TRP A 177 19.79 20.17 -1.13
C TRP A 177 18.65 21.13 -1.51
N ASP A 178 18.19 21.05 -2.76
CA ASP A 178 17.02 21.77 -3.21
C ASP A 178 15.79 21.35 -2.38
N PRO A 179 14.81 22.25 -2.15
CA PRO A 179 13.60 21.91 -1.40
C PRO A 179 12.98 20.57 -1.85
N LYS A 180 12.93 20.32 -3.15
CA LYS A 180 12.42 19.06 -3.74
C LYS A 180 13.17 17.79 -3.26
N GLU A 181 14.50 17.86 -3.21
CA GLU A 181 15.39 16.74 -2.85
C GLU A 181 15.33 16.52 -1.34
N THR A 182 15.33 17.61 -0.56
CA THR A 182 15.19 17.52 0.91
C THR A 182 13.85 16.92 1.33
N TRP A 183 12.74 17.31 0.68
CA TRP A 183 11.43 16.72 0.95
C TRP A 183 11.36 15.24 0.57
N ALA A 184 12.01 14.84 -0.52
CA ALA A 184 12.14 13.43 -0.88
C ALA A 184 12.90 12.65 0.20
N PHE A 185 14.00 13.19 0.73
CA PHE A 185 14.76 12.56 1.82
C PHE A 185 13.96 12.49 3.13
N ILE A 186 13.30 13.57 3.53
CA ILE A 186 12.47 13.62 4.75
C ILE A 186 11.34 12.57 4.68
N THR A 187 10.61 12.51 3.56
CA THR A 187 9.53 11.53 3.38
C THR A 187 10.05 10.11 3.39
N TRP A 188 11.20 9.87 2.77
CA TRP A 188 11.90 8.58 2.83
C TRP A 188 12.24 8.18 4.28
N THR A 189 12.79 9.10 5.08
CA THR A 189 13.11 8.84 6.49
C THR A 189 11.85 8.53 7.31
N ILE A 190 10.74 9.23 7.09
CA ILE A 190 9.46 8.96 7.78
C ILE A 190 8.99 7.53 7.50
N PHE A 191 9.02 7.10 6.23
CA PHE A 191 8.66 5.73 5.87
C PHE A 191 9.63 4.69 6.43
N ALA A 192 10.92 5.00 6.47
CA ALA A 192 11.94 4.12 7.06
C ALA A 192 11.68 3.91 8.56
N ILE A 193 11.39 4.98 9.31
CA ILE A 193 11.05 4.91 10.74
C ILE A 193 9.77 4.11 10.94
N TYR A 194 8.74 4.36 10.13
CA TYR A 194 7.47 3.62 10.18
C TYR A 194 7.67 2.10 10.01
N LEU A 195 8.43 1.70 8.99
CA LEU A 195 8.73 0.28 8.75
C LEU A 195 9.64 -0.32 9.83
N HIS A 196 10.60 0.45 10.34
CA HIS A 196 11.50 0.03 11.41
C HIS A 196 10.74 -0.29 12.71
N ILE A 197 9.79 0.56 13.09
CA ILE A 197 8.95 0.33 14.27
C ILE A 197 8.06 -0.90 14.08
N ARG A 198 7.47 -1.07 12.88
CA ARG A 198 6.55 -2.17 12.62
C ARG A 198 7.23 -3.54 12.43
N THR A 199 8.47 -3.56 11.97
CA THR A 199 9.27 -4.80 11.81
C THR A 199 9.81 -5.33 13.13
N ASN A 200 9.83 -4.52 14.20
CA ASN A 200 10.34 -4.89 15.53
C ASN A 200 9.23 -5.19 16.55
N PRO A 201 8.56 -6.36 16.51
CA PRO A 201 7.60 -6.76 17.54
C PRO A 201 8.27 -7.09 18.89
N LYS A 202 9.59 -7.22 18.95
CA LYS A 202 10.36 -7.56 20.17
C LYS A 202 10.25 -6.54 21.30
N LEU A 203 9.78 -5.32 21.03
CA LEU A 203 9.49 -4.32 22.07
C LEU A 203 8.14 -4.52 22.77
N LYS A 204 7.24 -5.35 22.21
CA LYS A 204 5.95 -5.69 22.84
C LYS A 204 6.08 -6.81 23.86
N ASP A 205 6.83 -7.86 23.52
CA ASP A 205 6.94 -9.09 24.32
C ASP A 205 7.87 -8.93 25.54
N LYS A 206 8.74 -7.90 25.53
CA LYS A 206 9.67 -7.62 26.64
C LYS A 206 9.04 -6.80 27.77
N SER A 207 7.92 -6.12 27.53
CA SER A 207 7.16 -5.40 28.58
C SER A 207 6.23 -6.30 29.38
N THR A 208 5.84 -7.45 28.83
CA THR A 208 4.93 -8.41 29.47
C THR A 208 5.65 -9.51 30.24
N ASN A 209 6.97 -9.64 30.07
CA ASN A 209 7.80 -10.62 30.79
C ASN A 209 8.62 -10.01 31.94
N SER A 210 8.52 -8.69 32.18
CA SER A 210 9.13 -8.03 33.35
C SER A 210 8.17 -7.85 34.53
N ASP A 211 6.92 -8.28 34.37
CA ASP A 211 5.85 -8.17 35.37
C ASP A 211 5.53 -9.53 36.04
N PHE A 212 6.47 -10.48 36.01
CA PHE A 212 6.44 -11.74 36.77
C PHE A 212 7.67 -11.86 37.67
#